data_AF-A0A2E0KWI8-F1
#
_entry.id   AF-A0A2E0KWI8-F1
#
_cell.length_a   1.000
_cell.length_b   1.000
_cell.length_c   1.000
_cell.angle_alpha   90.00
_cell.angle_beta   90.00
_cell.angle_gamma   90.00
#
_symmetry.space_group_name_H-M   'P 1'
#
loop_
_entity.id
_entity.type
_entity.pdbx_description
1 polymer ?
#
loop_
_entity_poly.entity_id
_entity_poly.type
_entity_poly.pdbx_seq_one_letter_code
_entity_poly.pdbx_strand_id
1 'polypeptide(L)'
;MPITIDWYDVEKTILRYEFTGQWSWEELHQAMDEVQEQMASVSTRVDVIIDVSQSKRIPAGALSQMRGGTLKASENWGMGVFVGT
;
A
#
# COMPACT_ATOMS: atom_id res chain seq x y z
N MET A 1 -1.64 14.60 -1.67
CA MET A 1 -0.58 13.67 -1.19
C MET A 1 -0.17 12.83 -2.38
N PRO A 2 1.13 12.58 -2.59
CA PRO A 2 1.62 11.79 -3.72
C PRO A 2 1.35 10.28 -3.56
N ILE A 3 0.88 9.85 -2.39
CA ILE A 3 0.43 8.49 -2.12
C ILE A 3 -1.05 8.56 -1.74
N THR A 4 -1.88 7.79 -2.44
CA THR A 4 -3.30 7.61 -2.12
C THR A 4 -3.59 6.14 -1.90
N ILE A 5 -4.46 5.84 -0.93
CA ILE A 5 -4.85 4.48 -0.62
C ILE A 5 -6.35 4.39 -0.48
N ASP A 6 -6.95 3.52 -1.28
CA ASP A 6 -8.39 3.34 -1.37
C ASP A 6 -8.76 1.87 -1.55
N TRP A 7 -10.02 1.55 -1.22
CA TRP A 7 -10.60 0.26 -1.54
C TRP A 7 -10.90 0.22 -3.05
N TYR A 8 -10.23 -0.70 -3.74
CA TYR A 8 -10.43 -0.89 -5.17
C TYR A 8 -11.81 -1.46 -5.49
N ASP A 9 -12.39 -2.19 -4.55
CA ASP A 9 -13.68 -2.86 -4.65
C ASP A 9 -14.62 -2.49 -3.49
N VAL A 10 -15.92 -2.58 -3.75
CA VAL A 10 -16.96 -2.28 -2.74
C VAL A 10 -16.97 -3.30 -1.59
N GLU A 11 -16.53 -4.53 -1.86
CA GLU A 11 -16.50 -5.63 -0.88
C GLU A 11 -15.31 -5.51 0.09
N LYS A 12 -14.43 -4.51 -0.12
CA LYS A 12 -13.24 -4.25 0.71
C LYS A 12 -12.33 -5.47 0.81
N THR A 13 -12.07 -6.09 -0.34
CA THR A 13 -11.15 -7.23 -0.46
C THR A 13 -9.83 -6.85 -1.09
N ILE A 14 -9.74 -5.67 -1.72
CA ILE A 14 -8.55 -5.19 -2.41
C ILE A 14 -8.29 -3.73 -2.01
N LEU A 15 -7.11 -3.47 -1.45
CA LEU A 15 -6.60 -2.10 -1.29
C LEU A 15 -5.69 -1.73 -2.45
N ARG A 16 -5.85 -0.52 -2.98
CA ARG A 16 -4.97 0.02 -4.00
C ARG A 16 -4.18 1.20 -3.43
N TYR A 17 -2.87 1.10 -3.53
CA TYR A 17 -1.93 2.16 -3.22
C TYR A 17 -1.47 2.77 -4.54
N GLU A 18 -1.79 4.03 -4.79
CA GLU A 18 -1.30 4.76 -5.96
C GLU A 18 -0.19 5.72 -5.56
N PHE A 19 0.97 5.58 -6.19
CA PHE A 19 2.14 6.45 -6.00
C PHE A 19 2.31 7.34 -7.23
N THR A 20 2.14 8.64 -7.05
CA THR A 20 2.21 9.64 -8.12
C THR A 20 3.36 10.62 -7.89
N GLY A 21 4.08 10.97 -8.96
CA GLY A 21 5.11 12.00 -8.88
C GLY A 21 6.29 11.62 -7.99
N GLN A 22 6.73 12.55 -7.15
CA GLN A 22 7.79 12.32 -6.15
C GLN A 22 7.14 12.16 -4.79
N TRP A 23 7.52 11.08 -4.09
CA TRP A 23 7.09 10.79 -2.73
C TRP A 23 8.31 10.50 -1.86
N SER A 24 8.13 10.70 -0.56
CA SER A 24 9.12 10.51 0.49
C SER A 24 8.74 9.33 1.38
N TRP A 25 9.72 8.81 2.12
CA TRP A 25 9.48 7.76 3.11
C TRP A 25 8.48 8.16 4.19
N GLU A 26 8.48 9.43 4.57
CA GLU A 26 7.54 9.97 5.55
C GLU A 26 6.09 9.87 5.06
N GLU A 27 5.84 10.23 3.80
CA GLU A 27 4.52 10.10 3.17
C GLU A 27 4.09 8.63 3.06
N LEU A 28 5.02 7.71 2.80
CA LEU A 28 4.71 6.28 2.78
C LEU A 28 4.32 5.79 4.19
N HIS A 29 5.09 6.14 5.21
CA HIS A 29 4.78 5.73 6.58
C HIS A 29 3.45 6.29 7.06
N GLN A 30 3.17 7.57 6.78
CA GLN A 30 1.89 8.18 7.10
C GLN A 30 0.73 7.43 6.43
N ALA A 31 0.85 7.12 5.14
CA ALA A 31 -0.17 6.39 4.42
C ALA A 31 -0.35 4.95 4.95
N MET A 32 0.73 4.31 5.39
CA MET A 32 0.66 2.98 6.02
C MET A 32 -0.04 3.00 7.37
N ASP A 33 0.19 4.01 8.20
CA ASP A 33 -0.49 4.19 9.49
C ASP A 33 -2.00 4.36 9.27
N GLU A 34 -2.40 5.16 8.27
CA GLU A 34 -3.82 5.34 7.88
C GLU A 34 -4.48 4.02 7.43
N VAL A 35 -3.75 3.16 6.72
CA VAL A 35 -4.28 1.85 6.29
C VAL A 35 -4.38 0.85 7.42
N GLN A 36 -3.54 0.94 8.44
CA GLN A 36 -3.59 -0.01 9.54
C GLN A 36 -4.97 -0.01 10.22
N GLU A 37 -5.59 1.17 10.37
CA GLU A 37 -6.95 1.31 10.89
C GLU A 37 -8.00 0.73 9.92
N GLN A 38 -7.84 0.97 8.61
CA GLN A 38 -8.74 0.43 7.59
C GLN A 38 -8.70 -1.10 7.53
N MET A 39 -7.49 -1.67 7.61
CA MET A 39 -7.26 -3.11 7.63
C MET A 39 -7.75 -3.75 8.92
N ALA A 40 -7.61 -3.09 10.07
CA ALA A 40 -8.16 -3.57 11.34
C ALA A 40 -9.70 -3.57 11.37
N SER A 41 -10.35 -2.74 10.54
CA SER A 41 -11.81 -2.69 10.44
C SER A 41 -12.43 -3.86 9.67
N VAL A 42 -11.62 -4.71 9.04
CA VAL A 42 -12.07 -5.79 8.15
C VAL A 42 -11.49 -7.13 8.60
N SER A 43 -12.36 -8.11 8.90
CA SER A 43 -11.93 -9.46 9.30
C SER A 43 -11.66 -10.40 8.12
N THR A 44 -11.96 -9.99 6.89
CA THR A 44 -11.75 -10.78 5.66
C THR A 44 -10.36 -10.57 5.10
N ARG A 45 -9.87 -11.54 4.32
CA ARG A 45 -8.61 -11.42 3.56
C ARG A 45 -8.64 -10.18 2.68
N VAL A 46 -7.54 -9.42 2.68
CA VAL A 46 -7.33 -8.25 1.83
C VAL A 46 -6.06 -8.45 1.00
N ASP A 47 -6.22 -8.39 -0.32
CA ASP A 47 -5.12 -8.32 -1.28
C ASP A 47 -4.76 -6.85 -1.54
N VAL A 48 -3.52 -6.58 -1.98
CA VAL A 48 -3.00 -5.22 -2.13
C VAL A 48 -2.41 -5.00 -3.52
N ILE A 49 -2.82 -3.93 -4.18
CA ILE A 49 -2.21 -3.42 -5.42
C ILE A 49 -1.32 -2.24 -5.05
N ILE A 50 -0.06 -2.29 -5.46
CA ILE A 50 0.95 -1.26 -5.25
C ILE A 50 1.32 -0.69 -6.62
N ASP A 51 0.64 0.39 -7.00
CA ASP A 51 0.77 1.04 -8.29
C ASP A 51 1.80 2.18 -8.23
N VAL A 52 2.97 1.90 -8.78
CA VAL A 52 4.07 2.85 -8.91
C VAL A 52 4.27 3.31 -10.36
N SER A 53 3.31 3.02 -11.25
CA SER A 53 3.41 3.35 -12.68
C SER A 53 3.48 4.86 -12.98
N GLN A 54 2.93 5.68 -12.09
CA GLN A 54 2.96 7.14 -12.18
C GLN A 54 4.02 7.77 -11.26
N SER A 55 4.88 6.94 -10.64
CA SER A 55 5.96 7.43 -9.80
C SER A 55 7.14 7.89 -10.65
N LYS A 56 7.60 9.13 -10.43
CA LYS A 56 8.80 9.65 -11.09
C LYS A 56 10.08 9.01 -10.57
N ARG A 57 10.07 8.51 -9.33
CA ARG A 57 11.22 7.87 -8.70
C ARG A 57 10.78 6.96 -7.56
N ILE A 58 11.19 5.70 -7.61
CA ILE A 58 11.10 4.78 -6.48
C ILE A 58 12.41 4.90 -5.68
N PRO A 59 12.37 5.30 -4.39
CA PRO A 59 13.56 5.36 -3.54
C PRO A 59 14.26 3.99 -3.45
N ALA A 60 15.59 4.00 -3.36
CA ALA A 60 16.36 2.77 -3.15
C ALA A 60 15.93 2.10 -1.84
N GLY A 61 15.61 0.80 -1.89
CA GLY A 61 15.13 0.05 -0.73
C GLY A 61 13.62 0.12 -0.50
N ALA A 62 12.82 0.76 -1.37
CA ALA A 62 11.36 0.83 -1.29
C ALA A 62 10.70 -0.53 -1.06
N LEU A 63 11.09 -1.54 -1.84
CA LEU A 63 10.56 -2.89 -1.70
C LEU A 63 10.89 -3.52 -0.33
N SER A 64 12.06 -3.24 0.24
CA SER A 64 12.45 -3.77 1.56
C SER A 64 11.64 -3.15 2.68
N GLN A 65 11.39 -1.84 2.63
CA GLN A 65 10.56 -1.13 3.59
C GLN A 65 9.10 -1.58 3.50
N MET A 66 8.56 -1.65 2.28
CA MET A 66 7.19 -2.16 2.05
C MET A 66 7.04 -3.59 2.55
N ARG A 67 8.00 -4.48 2.25
CA ARG A 67 7.99 -5.86 2.77
C ARG A 67 8.00 -5.91 4.29
N GLY A 68 8.80 -5.06 4.95
CA GLY A 68 8.84 -4.97 6.41
C GLY A 68 7.51 -4.52 7.02
N GLY A 69 6.79 -3.62 6.33
CA GLY A 69 5.46 -3.17 6.70
C GLY A 69 4.36 -4.22 6.47
N THR A 70 4.38 -4.91 5.33
CA THR A 70 3.46 -6.00 5.01
C THR A 70 3.53 -7.14 6.02
N LEU A 71 4.73 -7.49 6.49
CA LEU A 71 4.91 -8.51 7.53
C LEU A 71 4.30 -8.12 8.90
N LYS A 72 4.03 -6.82 9.13
CA LYS A 72 3.34 -6.32 10.34
C LYS A 72 1.83 -6.23 10.20
N ALA A 73 1.28 -6.25 8.99
CA ALA A 73 -0.15 -6.29 8.73
C ALA A 73 -0.68 -7.73 8.93
N SER A 74 -0.61 -8.24 10.16
CA SER A 74 -0.70 -9.66 10.44
C SER A 74 -2.08 -10.10 10.92
N GLU A 75 -2.93 -10.52 9.97
CA GLU A 75 -3.76 -11.75 10.01
C GLU A 75 -4.55 -11.89 8.70
N ASN A 76 -5.00 -10.76 8.14
CA ASN A 76 -5.85 -10.69 6.96
C ASN A 76 -5.12 -10.31 5.67
N TRP A 77 -3.80 -10.10 5.68
CA TRP A 77 -3.06 -9.80 4.46
C TRP A 77 -2.94 -11.04 3.55
N GLY A 78 -3.33 -10.88 2.28
CA GLY A 78 -3.32 -11.94 1.27
C GLY A 78 -2.12 -11.85 0.33
N MET A 79 -2.32 -11.28 -0.86
CA MET A 79 -1.32 -11.16 -1.92
C MET A 79 -1.04 -9.69 -2.26
N GLY A 80 0.23 -9.37 -2.50
CA GLY A 80 0.67 -8.07 -2.99
C GLY A 80 1.03 -8.12 -4.48
N VAL A 81 0.45 -7.24 -5.28
CA VAL A 81 0.78 -7.06 -6.70
C VAL A 81 1.44 -5.71 -6.88
N PHE A 82 2.61 -5.69 -7.52
CA PHE A 82 3.31 -4.45 -7.89
C PHE A 82 3.07 -4.14 -9.36
N VAL A 83 2.61 -2.91 -9.63
CA VAL A 83 2.41 -2.40 -11.00
C VAL A 83 3.43 -1.30 -11.26
N GLY A 84 4.29 -1.52 -12.24
CA GLY A 84 5.30 -0.56 -12.69
C GLY A 84 5.46 -0.62 -14.20
N THR A 85 6.12 0.38 -14.77
CA THR A 85 6.49 0.45 -16.19
C THR A 85 7.81 -0.23 -16.49
#